data_AF-A0A3R6IGE7-F1
#
_entry.id   AF-A0A3R6IGE7-F1
#
_cell.length_a   1.000
_cell.length_b   1.000
_cell.length_c   1.000
_cell.angle_alpha   90.00
_cell.angle_beta   90.00
_cell.angle_gamma   90.00
#
_symmetry.space_group_name_H-M   'P 1'
#
loop_
_entity.id
_entity.type
_entity.pdbx_description
1 polymer ?
#
loop_
_entity_poly.entity_id
_entity_poly.type
_entity_poly.pdbx_seq_one_letter_code
_entity_poly.pdbx_strand_id
1 'polypeptide(L)'
;MSRDRKANWVKTDDDSVQYRREAVELEQGQEKVVELYQLQIVCDITKVSEPDPKIYAIAHDFVYLSEVDVQSVLESYGYESIEELRRTYGDDAEMILAECQFELDSGCLENLMHRTPLMTWEQGRKAIEAMTGGIHG
;
A
#
# COMPACT_ATOMS: atom_id res chain seq x y z
N MET A 1 14.92 -7.64 24.58
CA MET A 1 14.59 -8.39 23.34
C MET A 1 14.79 -7.44 22.17
N SER A 2 15.37 -7.95 21.08
CA SER A 2 16.17 -7.23 20.07
C SER A 2 15.58 -5.90 19.58
N ARG A 3 16.36 -4.83 19.70
CA ARG A 3 16.25 -3.63 18.85
C ARG A 3 16.85 -3.98 17.48
N ASP A 4 16.31 -3.39 16.42
CA ASP A 4 16.89 -3.29 15.07
C ASP A 4 17.00 -4.58 14.23
N ARG A 5 15.86 -5.19 13.88
CA ARG A 5 15.69 -5.55 12.46
C ARG A 5 15.01 -4.36 11.83
N LYS A 6 15.76 -3.50 11.14
CA LYS A 6 15.13 -2.55 10.20
C LYS A 6 14.34 -3.41 9.23
N ALA A 7 13.02 -3.31 9.29
CA ALA A 7 12.19 -3.93 8.27
C ALA A 7 12.61 -3.35 6.92
N ASN A 8 12.81 -4.21 5.92
CA ASN A 8 13.25 -3.81 4.58
C ASN A 8 12.06 -3.19 3.84
N TRP A 9 11.67 -1.98 4.24
CA TRP A 9 10.69 -1.20 3.52
C TRP A 9 11.26 -0.74 2.17
N VAL A 10 10.44 -0.77 1.14
CA VAL A 10 10.76 -0.26 -0.19
C VAL A 10 9.71 0.78 -0.54
N LYS A 11 10.14 1.97 -0.94
CA LYS A 11 9.23 2.99 -1.48
C LYS A 11 8.94 2.65 -2.93
N THR A 12 7.66 2.55 -3.29
CA THR A 12 7.22 2.05 -4.60
C THR A 12 6.55 3.13 -5.42
N ASP A 13 5.95 4.13 -4.75
CA ASP A 13 5.37 5.30 -5.39
C ASP A 13 5.59 6.57 -4.54
N ASP A 14 6.14 7.61 -5.18
CA ASP A 14 6.38 8.91 -4.55
C ASP A 14 5.10 9.76 -4.43
N ASP A 15 4.16 9.61 -5.37
CA ASP A 15 2.97 10.45 -5.48
C ASP A 15 1.93 10.09 -4.40
N SER A 16 1.71 8.79 -4.19
CA SER A 16 0.90 8.24 -3.11
C SER A 16 1.70 7.98 -1.83
N VAL A 17 3.02 8.16 -1.83
CA VAL A 17 3.89 7.82 -0.68
C VAL A 17 3.70 6.34 -0.28
N GLN A 18 3.67 5.46 -1.28
CA GLN A 18 3.51 4.03 -1.07
C GLN A 18 4.81 3.39 -0.62
N TYR A 19 4.72 2.58 0.43
CA TYR A 19 5.80 1.73 0.91
C TYR A 19 5.28 0.32 1.07
N ARG A 20 6.09 -0.67 0.69
CA ARG A 20 5.83 -2.08 0.96
C ARG A 20 6.99 -2.74 1.69
N ARG A 21 6.70 -3.86 2.37
CA ARG A 21 7.70 -4.85 2.77
C ARG A 21 7.11 -6.24 2.72
N GLU A 22 7.97 -7.23 2.57
CA GLU A 22 7.60 -8.63 2.84
C GLU A 22 7.49 -8.82 4.37
N ALA A 23 6.31 -9.27 4.84
CA ALA A 23 6.01 -9.57 6.23
C ALA A 23 6.31 -11.04 6.51
N VAL A 24 7.57 -11.45 6.36
CA VAL A 24 8.06 -12.84 6.51
C VAL A 24 7.67 -13.46 7.86
N GLU A 25 7.43 -12.65 8.89
CA GLU A 25 6.95 -13.11 10.20
C GLU A 25 5.51 -13.64 10.20
N LEU A 26 4.72 -13.32 9.17
CA LEU A 26 3.32 -13.72 9.03
C LEU A 26 3.11 -14.90 8.08
N GLU A 27 4.11 -15.25 7.27
CA GLU A 27 3.96 -16.28 6.23
C GLU A 27 3.61 -17.66 6.80
N GLN A 28 4.08 -18.04 7.98
CA GLN A 28 3.71 -19.30 8.69
C GLN A 28 3.67 -20.59 7.82
N GLY A 29 4.43 -20.66 6.72
CA GLY A 29 4.43 -21.78 5.76
C GLY A 29 3.39 -21.69 4.64
N GLN A 30 2.77 -20.53 4.46
CA GLN A 30 1.87 -20.14 3.38
C GLN A 30 2.62 -19.32 2.32
N GLU A 31 1.89 -18.79 1.34
CA GLU A 31 2.41 -17.82 0.37
C GLU A 31 2.81 -16.51 1.05
N LYS A 32 3.53 -15.66 0.31
CA LYS A 32 4.05 -14.40 0.82
C LYS A 32 2.94 -13.50 1.35
N VAL A 33 3.27 -12.76 2.41
CA VAL A 33 2.43 -11.71 2.98
C VAL A 33 3.15 -10.39 2.80
N VAL A 34 2.47 -9.40 2.22
CA VAL A 34 3.04 -8.08 1.96
C VAL A 34 2.33 -7.06 2.83
N GLU A 35 3.09 -6.30 3.61
CA GLU A 35 2.56 -5.16 4.37
C GLU A 35 2.78 -3.89 3.56
N LEU A 36 1.72 -3.07 3.41
CA LEU A 36 1.77 -1.83 2.65
C LEU A 36 1.20 -0.64 3.43
N TYR A 37 1.76 0.53 3.16
CA TYR A 37 1.22 1.84 3.55
C TYR A 37 1.12 2.73 2.32
N GLN A 38 0.06 3.54 2.20
CA GLN A 38 -0.01 4.64 1.23
C GLN A 38 -0.86 5.81 1.76
N LEU A 39 -0.71 6.98 1.15
CA LEU A 39 -1.64 8.09 1.30
C LEU A 39 -2.78 7.97 0.29
N GLN A 40 -3.98 7.83 0.83
CA GLN A 40 -5.21 7.82 0.05
C GLN A 40 -5.85 9.21 0.10
N ILE A 41 -6.12 9.78 -1.07
CA ILE A 41 -6.94 10.99 -1.17
C ILE A 41 -8.36 10.64 -0.76
N VAL A 42 -8.94 11.44 0.12
CA VAL A 42 -10.35 11.31 0.52
C VAL A 42 -11.07 12.64 0.29
N CYS A 43 -12.37 12.57 -0.01
CA CYS A 43 -13.20 13.77 -0.16
C CYS A 43 -13.85 14.13 1.17
N ASP A 44 -13.62 15.34 1.69
CA ASP A 44 -14.43 15.86 2.80
C ASP A 44 -15.76 16.40 2.26
N ILE A 45 -16.78 15.55 2.23
CA ILE A 45 -18.13 15.93 1.80
C ILE A 45 -18.77 17.02 2.67
N THR A 46 -18.17 17.38 3.81
CA THR A 46 -18.65 18.46 4.68
C THR A 46 -18.03 19.82 4.35
N LYS A 47 -16.99 19.85 3.50
CA LYS A 47 -16.22 21.06 3.13
C LYS A 47 -16.28 21.42 1.65
N VAL A 48 -17.34 21.00 0.97
CA VAL A 48 -17.60 21.24 -0.48
C VAL A 48 -17.55 22.73 -0.88
N SER A 49 -17.60 23.66 0.09
CA SER A 49 -17.54 25.10 -0.14
C SER A 49 -16.15 25.73 -0.04
N GLU A 50 -15.11 25.01 0.38
CA GLU A 50 -13.73 25.52 0.38
C GLU A 50 -13.01 25.08 -0.91
N PRO A 51 -12.11 25.90 -1.49
CA PRO A 51 -11.24 25.48 -2.59
C PRO A 51 -10.25 24.42 -2.09
N ASP A 52 -10.77 23.20 -2.03
CA ASP A 52 -10.20 21.87 -1.89
C ASP A 52 -8.71 21.79 -1.50
N PRO A 53 -8.34 21.98 -0.22
CA PRO A 53 -7.11 21.37 0.25
C PRO A 53 -7.35 19.87 0.28
N LYS A 54 -6.86 19.14 -0.75
CA LYS A 54 -6.86 17.67 -0.76
C LYS A 54 -6.50 17.16 0.63
N ILE A 55 -7.42 16.44 1.25
CA ILE A 55 -7.17 15.79 2.54
C ILE A 55 -6.84 14.33 2.30
N TYR A 56 -5.97 13.80 3.15
CA TYR A 56 -5.42 12.47 3.00
C TYR A 56 -5.70 11.63 4.24
N ALA A 57 -5.99 10.35 4.01
CA ALA A 57 -5.97 9.31 5.01
C ALA A 57 -4.77 8.38 4.74
N ILE A 58 -4.37 7.62 5.75
CA ILE A 58 -3.40 6.54 5.55
C ILE A 58 -4.18 5.25 5.30
N ALA A 59 -3.92 4.61 4.18
CA ALA A 59 -4.28 3.22 3.94
C ALA A 59 -3.16 2.31 4.46
N HIS A 60 -3.54 1.20 5.10
CA HIS A 60 -2.62 0.20 5.64
C HIS A 60 -3.28 -1.17 5.60
N ASP A 61 -2.55 -2.17 5.11
CA ASP A 61 -3.02 -3.55 5.13
C ASP A 61 -1.88 -4.57 5.02
N PHE A 62 -2.22 -5.82 5.32
CA PHE A 62 -1.45 -7.02 5.02
C PHE A 62 -2.14 -7.80 3.91
N VAL A 63 -1.57 -7.79 2.71
CA VAL A 63 -2.07 -8.57 1.58
C VAL A 63 -1.47 -9.97 1.65
N TYR A 64 -2.33 -10.97 1.87
CA TYR A 64 -1.97 -12.38 1.79
C TYR A 64 -2.13 -12.84 0.35
N LEU A 65 -1.03 -13.17 -0.35
CA LEU A 65 -1.12 -13.57 -1.76
C LEU A 65 -2.04 -14.76 -2.00
N SER A 66 -2.14 -15.66 -1.02
CA SER A 66 -3.06 -16.81 -1.06
C SER A 66 -4.55 -16.43 -1.08
N GLU A 67 -4.90 -15.20 -0.71
CA GLU A 67 -6.27 -14.69 -0.65
C GLU A 67 -6.58 -13.71 -1.80
N VAL A 68 -5.58 -13.33 -2.60
CA VAL A 68 -5.77 -12.41 -3.72
C VAL A 68 -6.58 -13.08 -4.82
N ASP A 69 -7.67 -12.43 -5.24
CA ASP A 69 -8.37 -12.80 -6.47
C ASP A 69 -7.56 -12.31 -7.68
N VAL A 70 -6.58 -13.12 -8.08
CA VAL A 70 -5.62 -12.79 -9.14
C VAL A 70 -6.32 -12.38 -10.43
N GLN A 71 -7.41 -13.04 -10.81
CA GLN A 71 -8.11 -12.72 -12.05
C GLN A 71 -8.72 -11.32 -11.99
N SER A 72 -9.43 -11.00 -10.91
CA SER A 72 -10.05 -9.68 -10.73
C SER A 72 -9.01 -8.55 -10.70
N VAL A 73 -7.84 -8.78 -10.08
CA VAL A 73 -6.73 -7.81 -10.07
C VAL A 73 -6.16 -7.58 -11.47
N LEU A 74 -5.84 -8.66 -12.20
CA LEU A 74 -5.26 -8.57 -13.53
C LEU A 74 -6.21 -7.85 -14.50
N GLU A 75 -7.51 -8.18 -14.47
CA GLU A 75 -8.54 -7.51 -15.28
C GLU A 75 -8.63 -6.01 -14.99
N SER A 76 -8.53 -5.63 -13.71
CA SER A 76 -8.61 -4.22 -13.28
C SER A 76 -7.42 -3.38 -13.76
N TYR A 77 -6.22 -3.99 -13.82
CA TYR A 77 -4.99 -3.33 -14.27
C TYR A 77 -4.66 -3.57 -15.76
N GLY A 78 -5.49 -4.35 -16.47
CA GLY A 78 -5.36 -4.59 -17.91
C GLY A 78 -4.27 -5.60 -18.29
N TYR A 79 -3.89 -6.48 -17.38
CA TYR A 79 -2.99 -7.60 -17.66
C TYR A 79 -3.77 -8.81 -18.19
N GLU A 80 -3.21 -9.51 -19.17
CA GLU A 80 -3.81 -10.71 -19.75
C GLU A 80 -3.60 -11.95 -18.85
N SER A 81 -2.50 -11.99 -18.10
CA SER A 81 -2.11 -13.17 -17.30
C SER A 81 -1.03 -12.86 -16.26
N ILE A 82 -0.88 -13.75 -15.29
CA ILE A 82 0.23 -13.66 -14.32
C ILE A 82 1.59 -13.88 -15.01
N GLU A 83 1.64 -14.63 -16.11
CA GLU A 83 2.84 -14.78 -16.93
C GLU A 83 3.27 -13.46 -17.57
N GLU A 84 2.33 -12.61 -17.97
CA GLU A 84 2.65 -11.27 -18.45
C GLU A 84 3.27 -10.42 -17.34
N LEU A 85 2.67 -10.44 -16.15
CA LEU A 85 3.20 -9.73 -14.97
C LEU A 85 4.63 -10.20 -14.66
N ARG A 86 4.87 -11.52 -14.66
CA ARG A 86 6.20 -12.11 -14.46
C ARG A 86 7.20 -11.78 -15.57
N ARG A 87 6.76 -11.61 -16.82
CA ARG A 87 7.65 -11.17 -17.91
C ARG A 87 8.07 -9.71 -17.73
N THR A 88 7.17 -8.87 -17.23
CA THR A 88 7.42 -7.43 -17.03
C THR A 88 8.25 -7.16 -15.77
N TYR A 89 7.89 -7.81 -14.66
CA TYR A 89 8.44 -7.50 -13.33
C TYR A 89 9.36 -8.59 -12.76
N GLY A 90 9.48 -9.74 -13.42
CA GLY A 90 10.37 -10.81 -12.98
C GLY A 90 10.01 -11.34 -11.59
N ASP A 91 11.00 -11.43 -10.72
CA ASP A 91 10.88 -11.91 -9.34
C ASP A 91 9.99 -11.01 -8.46
N ASP A 92 9.74 -9.77 -8.89
CA ASP A 92 8.95 -8.79 -8.16
C ASP A 92 7.45 -8.85 -8.50
N ALA A 93 7.05 -9.68 -9.48
CA ALA A 93 5.66 -9.75 -9.95
C ALA A 93 4.66 -10.07 -8.84
N GLU A 94 5.02 -10.91 -7.87
CA GLU A 94 4.19 -11.22 -6.71
C GLU A 94 4.00 -9.99 -5.79
N MET A 95 5.03 -9.16 -5.66
CA MET A 95 4.93 -7.92 -4.87
C MET A 95 4.08 -6.88 -5.58
N ILE A 96 4.19 -6.78 -6.92
CA ILE A 96 3.33 -5.93 -7.75
C ILE A 96 1.88 -6.38 -7.68
N LEU A 97 1.62 -7.70 -7.71
CA LEU A 97 0.26 -8.22 -7.54
C LEU A 97 -0.35 -7.80 -6.20
N ALA A 98 0.45 -7.84 -5.12
CA ALA A 98 0.01 -7.36 -3.81
C ALA A 98 -0.26 -5.85 -3.78
N GLU A 99 0.59 -5.04 -4.42
CA GLU A 99 0.35 -3.59 -4.58
C GLU A 99 -0.95 -3.31 -5.31
N CYS A 100 -1.20 -4.00 -6.44
CA CYS A 100 -2.42 -3.81 -7.21
C CYS A 100 -3.68 -4.14 -6.40
N GLN A 101 -3.67 -5.23 -5.62
CA GLN A 101 -4.79 -5.54 -4.71
C GLN A 101 -4.97 -4.43 -3.66
N PHE A 102 -3.89 -4.03 -3.01
CA PHE A 102 -3.90 -3.00 -1.97
C PHE A 102 -4.42 -1.64 -2.47
N GLU A 103 -4.07 -1.27 -3.70
CA GLU A 103 -4.50 -0.04 -4.36
C GLU A 103 -5.99 -0.08 -4.77
N LEU A 104 -6.52 -1.26 -5.13
CA LEU A 104 -7.97 -1.41 -5.35
C LEU A 104 -8.74 -1.21 -4.05
N ASP A 105 -8.27 -1.83 -2.97
CA ASP A 105 -8.89 -1.70 -1.64
C ASP A 105 -8.80 -0.26 -1.12
N SER A 106 -7.68 0.42 -1.37
CA SER A 106 -7.51 1.83 -1.00
C SER A 106 -8.36 2.77 -1.85
N GLY A 107 -8.49 2.50 -3.16
CA GLY A 107 -9.37 3.23 -4.06
C GLY A 107 -10.84 3.13 -3.63
N CYS A 108 -11.23 2.00 -3.05
CA CYS A 108 -12.54 1.75 -2.44
C CYS A 108 -12.64 2.24 -0.97
N LEU A 109 -11.56 2.78 -0.41
CA LEU A 109 -11.46 3.25 0.98
C LEU A 109 -11.63 2.15 2.04
N GLU A 110 -11.41 0.89 1.69
CA GLU A 110 -11.67 -0.28 2.55
C GLU A 110 -10.55 -0.54 3.56
N ASN A 111 -9.31 -0.22 3.20
CA ASN A 111 -8.12 -0.43 4.03
C ASN A 111 -7.61 0.85 4.73
N LEU A 112 -8.51 1.82 4.96
CA LEU A 112 -8.13 3.05 5.66
C LEU A 112 -7.93 2.82 7.16
N MET A 113 -6.89 3.44 7.72
CA MET A 113 -6.71 3.53 9.17
C MET A 113 -7.73 4.49 9.80
N HIS A 114 -8.95 4.02 10.06
CA HIS A 114 -10.07 4.87 10.51
C HIS A 114 -9.86 5.64 11.83
N ARG A 115 -8.89 5.24 12.66
CA ARG A 115 -8.56 5.94 13.91
C ARG A 115 -7.52 7.04 13.74
N THR A 116 -6.91 7.14 12.56
CA THR A 116 -5.93 8.17 12.23
C THR A 116 -6.68 9.43 11.77
N PRO A 117 -6.32 10.63 12.26
CA PRO A 117 -6.94 11.85 11.79
C PRO A 117 -6.63 12.07 10.31
N LEU A 118 -7.52 12.79 9.62
CA LEU A 118 -7.27 13.29 8.27
C LEU A 118 -6.12 14.29 8.29
N MET A 119 -5.27 14.25 7.26
CA MET A 119 -4.00 14.95 7.26
C MET A 119 -3.80 15.72 5.95
N THR A 120 -2.90 16.71 5.98
CA THR A 120 -2.30 17.22 4.75
C THR A 120 -1.32 16.18 4.19
N TRP A 121 -0.97 16.30 2.91
CA TRP A 121 0.01 15.42 2.27
C TRP A 121 1.33 15.31 3.08
N GLU A 122 1.88 16.45 3.51
CA GLU A 122 3.16 16.49 4.25
C GLU A 122 3.06 15.86 5.64
N GLN A 123 1.90 15.99 6.30
CA GLN A 123 1.64 15.33 7.59
C GLN A 123 1.52 13.82 7.41
N GLY A 124 0.78 13.37 6.39
CA GLY A 124 0.63 11.97 6.06
C GLY A 124 1.96 11.33 5.68
N ARG A 125 2.74 11.99 4.82
CA ARG A 125 4.07 11.53 4.41
C ARG A 125 4.98 11.30 5.61
N LYS A 126 5.07 12.28 6.51
CA LYS A 126 5.87 12.16 7.74
C LYS A 126 5.38 11.04 8.64
N ALA A 127 4.06 10.81 8.72
CA ALA A 127 3.50 9.73 9.51
C ALA A 127 3.88 8.36 8.94
N ILE A 128 3.74 8.15 7.63
CA ILE A 128 4.17 6.90 6.98
C ILE A 128 5.69 6.70 7.13
N GLU A 129 6.50 7.71 6.85
CA GLU A 129 7.95 7.65 7.02
C GLU A 129 8.35 7.30 8.45
N ALA A 130 7.63 7.81 9.46
CA ALA A 130 7.89 7.46 10.85
C ALA A 130 7.55 5.98 11.16
N MET A 131 6.49 5.43 10.56
CA MET A 131 6.08 4.03 10.71
C MET A 131 7.02 3.07 9.99
N THR A 132 7.51 3.45 8.81
CA THR A 132 8.40 2.61 7.98
C THR A 132 9.88 2.78 8.35
N GLY A 133 10.20 3.61 9.34
CA GLY A 133 11.56 3.77 9.86
C GLY A 133 12.44 4.72 9.04
N GLY A 134 11.83 5.57 8.21
CA GLY A 134 12.46 6.71 7.55
C GLY A 134 13.62 6.31 6.66
N ILE A 135 13.34 5.80 5.46
CA ILE A 135 14.36 5.66 4.44
C ILE A 135 14.60 7.05 3.87
N HIS A 136 15.54 7.77 4.48
CA HIS A 136 16.15 8.93 3.85
C HIS A 136 16.87 8.45 2.59
N GLY A 137 16.26 8.70 1.43
CA GLY A 137 16.95 8.67 0.13
C GLY A 137 18.08 9.67 0.06
#